data_AF-A0AAV1ZIW9-F1
#
_entry.id   AF-A0AAV1ZIW9-F1
#
_cell.length_a   1.000
_cell.length_b   1.000
_cell.length_c   1.000
_cell.angle_alpha   90.00
_cell.angle_beta   90.00
_cell.angle_gamma   90.00
#
_symmetry.space_group_name_H-M   'P 1'
#
loop_
_entity.id
_entity.type
_entity.pdbx_description
1 polymer ?
#
loop_
_entity_poly.entity_id
_entity_poly.type
_entity_poly.pdbx_seq_one_letter_code
_entity_poly.pdbx_strand_id
1 'polypeptide(L)'
;MYFKVAVLFAVISASVAQYAAPGYAKPDEIKYPPQPYQFGYDSNDEYGNTAYRKESGDSNGRVQGSYGYKDAQGIERVVEYVADEHGYRAQVKTNEPGTENKSPADIELYANPIAVNWVPPPQRYQAAPAGGAAAAYKPQY
;
A
#
# COMPACT_ATOMS: atom_id res chain seq x y z
N MET A 1 38.42 -5.53 -59.38
CA MET A 1 39.35 -4.82 -58.48
C MET A 1 38.50 -4.22 -57.36
N TYR A 2 38.35 -4.92 -56.23
CA TYR A 2 37.48 -4.52 -55.12
C TYR A 2 38.27 -3.66 -54.12
N PHE A 3 37.92 -2.38 -53.98
CA PHE A 3 38.45 -1.51 -52.94
C PHE A 3 37.62 -1.65 -51.66
N LYS A 4 38.26 -2.14 -50.59
CA LYS A 4 37.73 -2.15 -49.22
C LYS A 4 37.69 -0.70 -48.70
N VAL A 5 36.52 -0.19 -48.32
CA VAL A 5 36.41 1.04 -47.52
C VAL A 5 36.25 0.64 -46.07
N ALA A 6 37.29 0.92 -45.28
CA ALA A 6 37.28 0.78 -43.83
C ALA A 6 36.76 2.07 -43.18
N VAL A 7 36.05 1.87 -42.08
CA VAL A 7 35.21 2.79 -41.31
C VAL A 7 36.03 3.80 -40.50
N LEU A 8 35.49 5.01 -40.32
CA LEU A 8 35.91 5.93 -39.25
C LEU A 8 34.69 6.64 -38.65
N PHE A 9 34.11 6.04 -37.60
CA PHE A 9 33.22 6.73 -36.67
C PHE A 9 34.09 7.33 -35.56
N ALA A 10 34.28 8.65 -35.56
CA ALA A 10 34.91 9.35 -34.47
C ALA A 10 33.87 9.57 -33.35
N VAL A 11 33.98 8.78 -32.29
CA VAL A 11 33.23 8.98 -31.04
C VAL A 11 34.00 9.99 -30.19
N ILE A 12 33.43 11.17 -29.99
CA ILE A 12 34.00 12.17 -29.07
C ILE A 12 33.48 11.86 -27.66
N SER A 13 34.31 11.25 -26.83
CA SER A 13 34.04 11.07 -25.41
C SER A 13 34.45 12.33 -24.64
N ALA A 14 33.47 13.10 -24.16
CA ALA A 14 33.71 14.15 -23.16
C ALA A 14 33.91 13.49 -21.79
N SER A 15 35.15 13.52 -21.28
CA SER A 15 35.49 13.06 -19.94
C SER A 15 34.99 14.07 -18.90
N VAL A 16 33.91 13.74 -18.20
CA VAL A 16 33.55 14.42 -16.95
C VAL A 16 34.48 13.88 -15.87
N ALA A 17 35.41 14.72 -15.39
CA ALA A 17 36.24 14.38 -14.26
C ALA A 17 35.35 14.17 -13.03
N GLN A 18 35.18 12.91 -12.63
CA GLN A 18 34.55 12.55 -11.36
C GLN A 18 35.43 13.10 -10.23
N TYR A 19 34.94 14.14 -9.56
CA TYR A 19 35.48 14.52 -8.25
C TYR A 19 35.18 13.37 -7.28
N ALA A 20 36.15 12.49 -7.08
CA ALA A 20 36.09 11.47 -6.04
C ALA A 20 36.29 12.18 -4.69
N ALA A 21 35.19 12.43 -3.97
CA ALA A 21 35.27 12.69 -2.55
C ALA A 21 36.02 11.53 -1.87
N PRO A 22 36.89 11.77 -0.87
CA PRO A 22 37.58 10.70 -0.15
C PRO A 22 36.55 9.65 0.27
N GLY A 23 36.75 8.43 -0.19
CA GLY A 23 35.76 7.37 -0.10
C GLY A 23 35.39 7.12 1.36
N TYR A 24 34.17 7.50 1.73
CA TYR A 24 33.56 7.00 2.95
C TYR A 24 33.32 5.51 2.72
N ALA A 25 34.23 4.67 3.24
CA ALA A 25 34.02 3.23 3.24
C ALA A 25 32.74 2.97 4.05
N LYS A 26 31.67 2.54 3.37
CA LYS A 26 30.50 2.03 4.08
C LYS A 26 31.00 0.84 4.90
N PRO A 27 30.77 0.81 6.22
CA PRO A 27 31.06 -0.37 7.02
C PRO A 27 30.36 -1.58 6.38
N ASP A 28 31.01 -2.74 6.43
CA ASP A 28 30.37 -3.98 6.01
C ASP A 28 29.04 -4.13 6.78
N GLU A 29 27.95 -4.27 6.04
CA GLU A 29 26.64 -4.48 6.64
C GLU A 29 26.63 -5.85 7.31
N ILE A 30 26.60 -5.86 8.65
CA ILE A 30 26.45 -7.11 9.40
C ILE A 30 25.01 -7.59 9.22
N LYS A 31 24.83 -8.58 8.33
CA LYS A 31 23.53 -9.24 8.13
C LYS A 31 23.32 -10.31 9.21
N TYR A 32 22.39 -10.05 10.12
CA TYR A 32 21.96 -11.04 11.10
C TYR A 32 20.97 -12.04 10.47
N PRO A 33 21.03 -13.33 10.82
CA PRO A 33 20.03 -14.30 10.37
C PRO A 33 18.66 -13.98 10.98
N PRO A 34 17.55 -14.33 10.30
CA PRO A 34 16.20 -14.19 10.86
C PRO A 34 16.10 -14.88 12.23
N GLN A 35 15.50 -14.18 13.19
CA GLN A 35 15.23 -14.73 14.51
C GLN A 35 13.75 -15.11 14.60
N PRO A 36 13.42 -16.35 15.00
CA PRO A 36 12.03 -16.74 15.19
C PRO A 36 11.32 -15.83 16.19
N TYR A 37 10.06 -15.52 15.90
CA TYR A 37 9.22 -14.74 16.80
C TYR A 37 7.76 -15.18 16.69
N GLN A 38 6.99 -14.80 17.70
CA GLN A 38 5.54 -14.93 17.66
C GLN A 38 4.93 -13.80 18.49
N PHE A 39 3.88 -13.18 17.95
CA PHE A 39 3.09 -12.22 18.70
C PHE A 39 1.62 -12.29 18.29
N GLY A 40 0.76 -11.71 19.12
CA GLY A 40 -0.62 -11.48 18.80
C GLY A 40 -1.30 -10.57 19.80
N TYR A 41 -2.46 -10.07 19.42
CA TYR A 41 -3.35 -9.32 20.28
C TYR A 41 -4.79 -9.51 19.84
N ASP A 42 -5.68 -9.25 20.79
CA ASP A 42 -7.12 -9.14 20.61
C ASP A 42 -7.58 -7.83 21.25
N SER A 43 -8.48 -7.12 20.60
CA SER A 43 -9.04 -5.85 21.04
C SER A 43 -10.55 -5.90 20.91
N ASN A 44 -11.23 -5.43 21.94
CA ASN A 44 -12.69 -5.27 21.98
C ASN A 44 -12.97 -3.90 22.59
N ASP A 45 -13.81 -3.10 21.93
CA ASP A 45 -14.24 -1.80 22.47
C ASP A 45 -15.65 -1.85 23.08
N GLU A 46 -16.05 -0.76 23.72
CA GLU A 46 -17.35 -0.63 24.38
C GLU A 46 -18.53 -0.57 23.38
N TYR A 47 -18.25 -0.36 22.09
CA TYR A 47 -19.25 -0.24 21.03
C TYR A 47 -19.52 -1.57 20.32
N GLY A 48 -18.82 -2.65 20.68
CA GLY A 48 -18.97 -3.97 20.08
C GLY A 48 -18.08 -4.22 18.86
N ASN A 49 -17.10 -3.35 18.61
CA ASN A 49 -16.09 -3.60 17.59
C ASN A 49 -14.99 -4.50 18.15
N THR A 50 -14.52 -5.44 17.33
CA THR A 50 -13.43 -6.34 17.66
C THR A 50 -12.34 -6.29 16.59
N ALA A 51 -11.09 -6.47 16.99
CA ALA A 51 -9.96 -6.60 16.08
C ALA A 51 -8.91 -7.53 16.68
N TYR A 52 -8.22 -8.28 15.82
CA TYR A 52 -7.18 -9.19 16.26
C TYR A 52 -6.04 -9.28 15.27
N ARG A 53 -4.88 -9.73 15.75
CA ARG A 53 -3.76 -10.16 14.92
C ARG A 53 -3.01 -11.29 15.60
N LYS A 54 -2.55 -12.24 14.82
CA LYS A 54 -1.51 -13.20 15.19
C LYS A 54 -0.52 -13.33 14.05
N GLU A 55 0.77 -13.40 14.38
CA GLU A 55 1.85 -13.55 13.42
C GLU A 55 3.01 -14.34 14.04
N SER A 56 3.67 -15.14 13.22
CA SER A 56 4.92 -15.82 13.57
C SER A 56 5.90 -15.74 12.42
N GLY A 57 7.17 -15.51 12.76
CA GLY A 57 8.30 -15.66 11.85
C GLY A 57 9.16 -16.86 12.23
N ASP A 58 9.70 -17.57 11.25
CA ASP A 58 10.63 -18.68 11.47
C ASP A 58 12.10 -18.29 11.22
N SER A 59 13.01 -19.23 11.46
CA SER A 59 14.46 -19.02 11.28
C SER A 59 14.90 -18.87 9.82
N ASN A 60 14.02 -19.17 8.86
CA ASN A 60 14.27 -19.01 7.43
C ASN A 60 13.79 -17.64 6.91
N GLY A 61 13.15 -16.84 7.77
CA GLY A 61 12.59 -15.54 7.40
C GLY A 61 11.18 -15.64 6.79
N ARG A 62 10.55 -16.82 6.84
CA ARG A 62 9.15 -16.97 6.47
C ARG A 62 8.28 -16.38 7.57
N VAL A 63 7.33 -15.55 7.18
CA VAL A 63 6.33 -14.94 8.07
C VAL A 63 4.96 -15.46 7.69
N GLN A 64 4.14 -15.83 8.66
CA GLN A 64 2.75 -16.19 8.43
C GLN A 64 1.87 -15.64 9.55
N GLY A 65 0.62 -15.35 9.23
CA GLY A 65 -0.30 -14.83 10.23
C GLY A 65 -1.71 -14.62 9.73
N SER A 66 -2.52 -14.05 10.60
CA SER A 66 -3.84 -13.56 10.25
C SER A 66 -4.17 -12.32 11.05
N TYR A 67 -4.88 -11.39 10.44
CA TYR A 67 -5.53 -10.29 11.15
C TYR A 67 -6.96 -10.14 10.68
N GLY A 68 -7.80 -9.54 11.52
CA GLY A 68 -9.17 -9.27 11.15
C GLY A 68 -9.82 -8.29 12.09
N TYR A 69 -10.98 -7.81 11.68
CA TYR A 69 -11.86 -7.00 12.52
C TYR A 69 -13.31 -7.34 12.23
N LYS A 70 -14.17 -7.06 13.19
CA LYS A 70 -15.62 -7.06 13.05
C LYS A 70 -16.20 -5.83 13.74
N ASP A 71 -17.02 -5.06 13.04
CA ASP A 71 -17.71 -3.91 13.63
C ASP A 71 -19.04 -4.31 14.30
N ALA A 72 -19.63 -3.35 15.01
CA ALA A 72 -20.91 -3.54 15.70
C ALA A 72 -22.09 -3.85 14.77
N GLN A 73 -21.97 -3.54 13.48
CA GLN A 73 -22.95 -3.82 12.43
C GLN A 73 -22.73 -5.20 11.80
N GLY A 74 -21.69 -5.93 12.23
CA GLY A 74 -21.34 -7.24 11.72
C GLY A 74 -20.55 -7.20 10.41
N ILE A 75 -20.05 -6.02 9.99
CA ILE A 75 -19.08 -5.93 8.91
C ILE A 75 -17.77 -6.52 9.39
N GLU A 76 -17.21 -7.44 8.62
CA GLU A 76 -16.04 -8.22 8.97
C GLU A 76 -15.09 -8.32 7.77
N ARG A 77 -13.80 -8.25 8.08
CA ARG A 77 -12.72 -8.67 7.18
C ARG A 77 -11.76 -9.57 7.94
N VAL A 78 -11.41 -10.68 7.32
CA VAL A 78 -10.34 -11.58 7.77
C VAL A 78 -9.31 -11.72 6.66
N VAL A 79 -8.04 -11.57 7.02
CA VAL A 79 -6.89 -11.76 6.13
C VAL A 79 -5.98 -12.82 6.71
N GLU A 80 -5.71 -13.87 5.93
CA GLU A 80 -4.73 -14.92 6.22
C GLU A 80 -3.57 -14.76 5.24
N TYR A 81 -2.32 -14.73 5.70
CA TYR A 81 -1.18 -14.40 4.84
C TYR A 81 0.07 -15.21 5.13
N VAL A 82 0.92 -15.29 4.11
CA VAL A 82 2.28 -15.82 4.15
C VAL A 82 3.21 -14.90 3.35
N ALA A 83 4.40 -14.65 3.88
CA ALA A 83 5.51 -14.04 3.18
C ALA A 83 6.70 -14.99 3.24
N ASP A 84 7.16 -15.44 2.08
CA ASP A 84 8.30 -16.36 1.94
C ASP A 84 9.03 -16.10 0.61
N GLU A 85 9.82 -17.06 0.13
CA GLU A 85 10.59 -16.96 -1.11
C GLU A 85 9.72 -16.72 -2.36
N HIS A 86 8.42 -17.03 -2.29
CA HIS A 86 7.46 -16.80 -3.38
C HIS A 86 6.74 -15.43 -3.24
N GLY A 87 7.25 -14.53 -2.40
CA GLY A 87 6.66 -13.22 -2.15
C GLY A 87 5.57 -13.22 -1.07
N TYR A 88 4.74 -12.18 -1.06
CA TYR A 88 3.60 -12.04 -0.17
C TYR A 88 2.34 -12.58 -0.86
N ARG A 89 1.59 -13.45 -0.17
CA ARG A 89 0.32 -14.01 -0.64
C ARG A 89 -0.69 -13.96 0.49
N ALA A 90 -1.96 -13.69 0.15
CA ALA A 90 -3.01 -13.62 1.15
C ALA A 90 -4.35 -14.15 0.64
N GLN A 91 -5.17 -14.64 1.57
CA GLN A 91 -6.59 -14.89 1.38
C GLN A 91 -7.39 -13.87 2.20
N VAL A 92 -8.35 -13.21 1.57
CA VAL A 92 -9.21 -12.20 2.20
C VAL A 92 -10.64 -12.69 2.15
N LYS A 93 -11.31 -12.76 3.30
CA LYS A 93 -12.76 -12.98 3.42
C LYS A 93 -13.39 -11.70 3.96
N THR A 94 -14.40 -11.17 3.28
CA THR A 94 -15.04 -9.90 3.68
C THR A 94 -16.52 -9.84 3.30
N ASN A 95 -17.32 -9.14 4.10
CA ASN A 95 -18.70 -8.77 3.77
C ASN A 95 -18.89 -7.24 3.62
N GLU A 96 -17.78 -6.50 3.47
CA GLU A 96 -17.80 -5.04 3.35
C GLU A 96 -18.60 -4.57 2.12
N PRO A 97 -19.54 -3.63 2.30
CA PRO A 97 -20.36 -3.14 1.20
C PRO A 97 -19.54 -2.49 0.10
N GLY A 98 -19.90 -2.77 -1.15
CA GLY A 98 -19.19 -2.23 -2.33
C GLY A 98 -17.89 -2.98 -2.67
N THR A 99 -17.55 -4.06 -1.97
CA THR A 99 -16.39 -4.88 -2.31
C THR A 99 -16.73 -5.90 -3.39
N GLU A 100 -16.06 -5.78 -4.53
CA GLU A 100 -16.17 -6.75 -5.62
C GLU A 100 -15.21 -7.93 -5.42
N ASN A 101 -15.58 -9.09 -5.98
CA ASN A 101 -14.75 -10.29 -5.92
C ASN A 101 -13.63 -10.25 -6.99
N LYS A 102 -12.63 -9.41 -6.76
CA LYS A 102 -11.44 -9.26 -7.62
C LYS A 102 -10.20 -9.66 -6.82
N SER A 103 -9.36 -10.49 -7.43
CA SER A 103 -8.12 -11.03 -6.84
C SER A 103 -6.88 -10.33 -7.41
N PRO A 104 -6.49 -9.13 -6.92
CA PRO A 104 -5.30 -8.44 -7.40
C PRO A 104 -4.02 -8.97 -6.72
N ALA A 105 -2.87 -8.82 -7.39
CA ALA A 105 -1.53 -8.88 -6.78
C ALA A 105 -1.33 -10.04 -5.77
N ASP A 106 -1.54 -11.28 -6.19
CA ASP A 106 -1.38 -12.50 -5.40
C ASP A 106 -2.26 -12.59 -4.13
N ILE A 107 -3.39 -11.87 -4.15
CA ILE A 107 -4.45 -11.94 -3.14
C ILE A 107 -5.61 -12.72 -3.71
N GLU A 108 -6.05 -13.77 -3.03
CA GLU A 108 -7.36 -14.39 -3.26
C GLU A 108 -8.40 -13.68 -2.41
N LEU A 109 -9.37 -13.03 -3.04
CA LEU A 109 -10.43 -12.31 -2.34
C LEU A 109 -11.76 -13.06 -2.49
N TYR A 110 -12.45 -13.21 -1.36
CA TYR A 110 -13.74 -13.85 -1.18
C TYR A 110 -14.70 -12.83 -0.54
N ALA A 111 -15.34 -12.01 -1.37
CA ALA A 111 -16.29 -10.99 -0.94
C ALA A 111 -17.74 -11.51 -0.99
N ASN A 112 -18.47 -11.30 0.10
CA ASN A 112 -19.92 -11.47 0.19
C ASN A 112 -20.55 -10.18 0.76
N PRO A 113 -20.52 -9.07 -0.01
CA PRO A 113 -20.87 -7.75 0.48
C PRO A 113 -22.33 -7.68 0.93
N ILE A 114 -22.59 -7.14 2.12
CA ILE A 114 -23.96 -6.84 2.53
C ILE A 114 -24.47 -5.55 1.88
N ALA A 115 -25.77 -5.49 1.60
CA ALA A 115 -26.39 -4.29 1.07
C ALA A 115 -26.48 -3.22 2.16
N VAL A 116 -25.81 -2.09 1.96
CA VAL A 116 -26.11 -0.87 2.72
C VAL A 116 -27.17 -0.07 2.00
N ASN A 117 -28.16 0.40 2.76
CA ASN A 117 -29.17 1.30 2.23
C ASN A 117 -28.51 2.67 2.02
N TRP A 118 -27.90 2.85 0.84
CA TRP A 118 -27.20 4.07 0.49
C TRP A 118 -28.21 5.20 0.31
N VAL A 119 -28.27 6.10 1.28
CA VAL A 119 -28.95 7.38 1.11
C VAL A 119 -27.90 8.33 0.53
N PRO A 120 -28.07 8.81 -0.72
CA PRO A 120 -27.21 9.85 -1.25
C PRO A 120 -27.18 11.01 -0.25
N PRO A 121 -26.00 11.59 0.07
CA PRO A 121 -26.01 12.89 0.72
C PRO A 121 -26.87 13.82 -0.14
N PRO A 122 -27.79 14.61 0.46
CA PRO A 122 -28.63 15.53 -0.31
C PRO A 122 -27.70 16.34 -1.20
N GLN A 123 -27.96 16.33 -2.51
CA GLN A 123 -27.18 17.10 -3.48
C GLN A 123 -27.16 18.54 -2.98
N ARG A 124 -26.03 18.98 -2.41
CA ARG A 124 -25.89 20.36 -1.98
C ARG A 124 -26.09 21.21 -3.23
N TYR A 125 -27.06 22.12 -3.13
CA TYR A 125 -27.49 23.12 -4.09
C TYR A 125 -26.62 23.20 -5.35
N GLN A 126 -27.21 22.94 -6.52
CA GLN A 126 -26.67 23.44 -7.78
C GLN A 126 -26.33 24.91 -7.56
N ALA A 127 -25.04 25.27 -7.74
CA ALA A 127 -24.62 26.65 -7.61
C ALA A 127 -25.49 27.50 -8.54
N ALA A 128 -26.23 28.46 -7.97
CA ALA A 128 -26.85 29.50 -8.76
C ALA A 128 -25.78 30.15 -9.65
N PRO A 129 -26.10 30.50 -10.91
CA PRO A 129 -25.11 31.03 -11.83
C PRO A 129 -24.43 32.25 -11.21
N ALA A 130 -23.10 32.29 -11.31
CA ALA A 130 -22.27 33.38 -10.80
C ALA A 130 -22.66 34.69 -11.50
N GLY A 131 -23.50 35.49 -10.82
CA GLY A 131 -23.98 36.77 -11.31
C GLY A 131 -24.33 37.67 -10.12
N GLY A 132 -23.33 38.23 -9.47
CA GLY A 132 -23.53 39.20 -8.39
C GLY A 132 -22.22 39.73 -7.86
N ALA A 133 -21.93 41.00 -8.15
CA ALA A 133 -20.69 41.70 -7.82
C ALA A 133 -20.37 41.69 -6.32
N ALA A 134 -19.08 41.55 -6.00
CA ALA A 134 -18.55 41.64 -4.65
C ALA A 134 -18.72 43.07 -4.11
N ALA A 135 -19.54 43.24 -3.06
CA ALA A 135 -19.54 44.44 -2.25
C ALA A 135 -18.42 44.33 -1.20
N ALA A 136 -17.50 45.31 -1.22
CA ALA A 136 -16.37 45.39 -0.30
C ALA A 136 -16.84 45.69 1.14
N TYR A 137 -16.51 44.81 2.09
CA TYR A 137 -16.73 45.03 3.51
C TYR A 137 -15.49 45.72 4.12
N LYS A 138 -15.68 46.90 4.73
CA LYS A 138 -14.65 47.59 5.53
C LYS A 138 -14.81 47.19 7.00
N PRO A 139 -13.76 46.70 7.68
CA PRO A 139 -13.84 46.41 9.11
C PRO A 139 -13.87 47.73 9.90
N GLN A 140 -14.75 47.79 10.90
CA GLN A 140 -14.76 48.85 11.90
C GLN A 140 -13.99 48.33 13.12
N TYR A 141 -13.08 49.15 13.64
CA TYR A 141 -12.44 48.97 14.96
C TYR A 141 -13.27 49.70 16.00
#